data_AF-A0A1F6PG71-F1
#
_entry.id   AF-A0A1F6PG71-F1
#
_cell.length_a   1.000
_cell.length_b   1.000
_cell.length_c   1.000
_cell.angle_alpha   90.00
_cell.angle_beta   90.00
_cell.angle_gamma   90.00
#
_symmetry.space_group_name_H-M   'P 1'
#
loop_
_entity.id
_entity.type
_entity.pdbx_description
1 polymer ?
#
loop_
_entity_poly.entity_id
_entity_poly.type
_entity_poly.pdbx_seq_one_letter_code
_entity_poly.pdbx_strand_id
1 'polypeptide(L)'
;MTDKKKKVISLANARDKEKTSDKTTEKQDKKEAQEMVYCSFCGRPNHMVIKMIKGPGVNICSECIMICMQYFIMEDRVPSTEVQKVLDSFWQGIKK
;
A
#
# COMPACT_ATOMS: atom_id res chain seq x y z
N MET A 1 -23.86 1.52 -0.47
CA MET A 1 -23.29 0.42 0.33
C MET A 1 -22.67 -0.57 -0.65
N THR A 2 -21.37 -0.77 -0.84
CA THR A 2 -20.12 -0.32 -0.21
C THR A 2 -19.07 -0.47 -1.32
N ASP A 3 -18.56 0.62 -1.90
CA ASP A 3 -17.39 0.59 -2.78
C ASP A 3 -16.13 0.32 -1.94
N LYS A 4 -16.02 -0.90 -1.42
CA LYS A 4 -14.79 -1.49 -0.88
C LYS A 4 -13.75 -1.74 -2.01
N LYS A 5 -13.94 -1.19 -3.21
CA LYS A 5 -13.09 -1.43 -4.37
C LYS A 5 -11.71 -0.81 -4.15
N LYS A 6 -10.81 -1.67 -3.67
CA LYS A 6 -9.35 -1.63 -3.77
C LYS A 6 -8.64 -0.59 -2.89
N LYS A 7 -8.88 -0.69 -1.57
CA LYS A 7 -8.03 -0.06 -0.55
C LYS A 7 -6.58 -0.56 -0.58
N VAL A 8 -6.40 -1.85 -0.89
CA VAL A 8 -5.09 -2.49 -1.12
C VAL A 8 -4.91 -2.71 -2.62
N ILE A 9 -3.79 -2.25 -3.16
CA ILE A 9 -3.40 -2.38 -4.57
C ILE A 9 -2.21 -3.32 -4.63
N SER A 10 -2.34 -4.46 -5.31
CA SER A 10 -1.25 -5.42 -5.48
C SER A 10 -0.50 -5.17 -6.78
N LEU A 11 0.82 -4.99 -6.70
CA LEU A 11 1.71 -4.77 -7.86
C LEU A 11 2.29 -6.07 -8.45
N ALA A 12 1.98 -7.23 -7.86
CA ALA A 12 2.59 -8.49 -8.27
C ALA A 12 2.06 -8.98 -9.63
N ASN A 13 2.96 -9.19 -10.59
CA ASN A 13 2.74 -10.16 -11.66
C ASN A 13 2.69 -11.55 -11.02
N ALA A 14 1.62 -12.29 -11.25
CA ALA A 14 1.34 -13.56 -10.60
C ALA A 14 2.45 -14.60 -10.88
N ARG A 15 3.39 -14.79 -9.95
CA ARG A 15 4.07 -16.07 -9.73
C ARG A 15 4.51 -16.21 -8.27
N ASP A 16 3.88 -17.22 -7.69
CA ASP A 16 4.25 -18.03 -6.54
C ASP A 16 4.07 -17.54 -5.10
N LYS A 17 3.39 -18.43 -4.37
CA LYS A 17 3.08 -18.44 -2.95
C LYS A 17 4.38 -18.56 -2.17
N GLU A 18 4.62 -17.65 -1.22
CA GLU A 18 5.33 -18.05 -0.01
C GLU A 18 4.64 -17.48 1.23
N LYS A 19 4.48 -18.39 2.18
CA LYS A 19 3.57 -18.35 3.31
C LYS A 19 4.41 -18.02 4.53
N THR A 20 4.45 -16.77 4.96
CA THR A 20 4.96 -16.40 6.28
C THR A 20 3.91 -15.58 7.01
N SER A 21 3.04 -16.38 7.63
CA SER A 21 2.08 -16.01 8.65
C SER A 21 2.85 -15.76 9.95
N ASP A 22 3.24 -14.52 10.23
CA ASP A 22 3.67 -14.17 11.58
C ASP A 22 2.46 -14.06 12.51
N LYS A 23 2.59 -14.78 13.61
CA LYS A 23 1.55 -15.28 14.49
C LYS A 23 1.46 -14.34 15.70
N THR A 24 0.43 -13.50 15.77
CA THR A 24 0.03 -12.85 17.04
C THR A 24 -1.50 -12.79 17.12
N THR A 25 -2.06 -13.72 17.90
CA THR A 25 -3.21 -13.63 18.85
C THR A 25 -4.16 -12.42 18.66
N GLU A 26 -5.49 -12.51 18.49
CA GLU A 26 -6.55 -13.24 19.21
C GLU A 26 -7.88 -13.35 18.38
N LYS A 27 -8.90 -14.00 18.96
CA LYS A 27 -10.17 -14.55 18.43
C LYS A 27 -11.20 -13.56 17.84
N GLN A 28 -12.06 -14.13 16.95
CA GLN A 28 -13.43 -13.73 16.51
C GLN A 28 -13.53 -12.41 15.72
N ASP A 29 -14.17 -12.30 14.55
CA ASP A 29 -15.48 -12.81 14.11
C ASP A 29 -15.51 -13.06 12.58
N LYS A 30 -16.39 -13.99 12.16
CA LYS A 30 -16.68 -14.29 10.74
C LYS A 30 -17.30 -13.07 10.04
N LYS A 31 -16.48 -12.26 9.36
CA LYS A 31 -16.94 -11.35 8.31
C LYS A 31 -15.80 -11.11 7.31
N GLU A 32 -15.87 -11.76 6.15
CA GLU A 32 -15.00 -11.56 4.97
C GLU A 32 -13.56 -11.16 5.33
N ALA A 33 -12.74 -12.11 5.77
CA ALA A 33 -11.35 -11.89 6.17
C ALA A 33 -10.51 -11.43 4.96
N GLN A 34 -10.55 -10.13 4.65
CA GLN A 34 -9.49 -9.49 3.89
C GLN A 34 -8.22 -9.61 4.74
N GLU A 35 -7.20 -10.25 4.18
CA GLU A 35 -5.89 -10.41 4.81
C GLU A 35 -5.43 -9.05 5.39
N MET A 36 -5.19 -8.99 6.70
CA MET A 36 -4.63 -7.80 7.34
C MET A 36 -3.19 -7.64 6.86
N VAL A 37 -2.92 -6.53 6.16
CA VAL A 37 -1.60 -6.20 5.64
C VAL A 37 -1.08 -4.98 6.39
N TYR A 38 0.19 -5.01 6.79
CA TYR A 38 0.85 -3.95 7.52
C TYR A 38 1.83 -3.20 6.63
N CYS A 39 1.92 -1.88 6.80
CA CYS A 39 2.96 -1.08 6.15
C CYS A 39 4.33 -1.44 6.75
N SER A 40 5.31 -1.74 5.89
CA SER A 40 6.68 -2.07 6.30
C SER A 40 7.43 -0.87 6.91
N PHE A 41 6.93 0.36 6.74
CA PHE A 41 7.59 1.59 7.20
C PHE A 41 7.02 2.09 8.52
N CYS A 42 5.69 2.22 8.63
CA CYS A 42 5.04 2.78 9.82
C CYS A 42 4.34 1.73 10.71
N GLY A 43 4.29 0.47 10.29
CA GLY A 43 3.64 -0.61 11.04
C GLY A 43 2.12 -0.54 11.10
N ARG A 44 1.48 0.47 10.48
CA ARG A 44 0.01 0.60 10.53
C ARG A 44 -0.68 -0.44 9.63
N PRO A 45 -1.82 -1.00 10.07
CA PRO A 45 -2.59 -1.96 9.29
C PRO A 45 -3.37 -1.27 8.15
N ASN A 46 -3.73 -2.06 7.13
CA ASN A 46 -4.47 -1.60 5.94
C ASN A 46 -5.79 -0.90 6.27
N HIS A 47 -6.47 -1.25 7.37
CA HIS A 47 -7.71 -0.59 7.77
C HIS A 47 -7.50 0.84 8.33
N MET A 48 -6.33 1.17 8.86
CA MET A 48 -6.00 2.49 9.43
C MET A 48 -5.44 3.49 8.41
N VAL A 49 -5.09 3.05 7.19
CA VAL A 49 -4.51 3.92 6.15
C VAL A 49 -5.53 4.20 5.05
N ILE A 50 -5.31 5.19 4.18
CA ILE A 50 -6.26 5.50 3.09
C ILE A 50 -6.10 4.48 1.95
N LYS A 51 -4.86 4.26 1.52
CA LYS A 51 -4.47 3.25 0.53
C LYS A 51 -3.21 2.52 0.96
N MET A 52 -3.10 1.26 0.56
CA MET A 52 -1.93 0.41 0.76
C MET A 52 -1.51 -0.19 -0.57
N ILE A 53 -0.21 -0.24 -0.83
CA ILE A 53 0.38 -0.92 -1.98
C ILE A 53 1.06 -2.19 -1.46
N LYS A 54 0.66 -3.36 -1.97
CA LYS A 54 1.26 -4.67 -1.68
C LYS A 54 2.24 -5.05 -2.81
N GLY A 55 3.52 -5.07 -2.49
CA GLY A 55 4.60 -5.52 -3.39
C GLY A 55 5.13 -6.91 -3.01
N PRO A 56 6.07 -7.46 -3.78
CA PRO A 56 6.79 -8.68 -3.40
C PRO A 56 7.68 -8.39 -2.18
N GLY A 57 7.30 -8.91 -1.01
CA GLY A 57 8.08 -8.80 0.24
C GLY A 57 8.00 -7.45 0.97
N VAL A 58 7.37 -6.42 0.39
CA VAL A 58 7.26 -5.09 1.00
C VAL A 58 5.90 -4.46 0.75
N ASN A 59 5.37 -3.78 1.76
CA ASN A 59 4.10 -3.07 1.68
C ASN A 59 4.28 -1.62 2.11
N ILE A 60 3.67 -0.68 1.40
CA ILE A 60 3.79 0.75 1.70
C ILE A 60 2.43 1.44 1.67
N CYS A 61 2.15 2.26 2.67
CA CYS A 61 0.91 3.04 2.75
C CYS A 61 1.06 4.44 2.12
N SER A 62 -0.07 5.07 1.83
CA SER A 62 -0.11 6.40 1.20
C SER A 62 0.64 7.49 1.97
N GLU A 63 0.60 7.49 3.31
CA GLU A 63 1.30 8.48 4.14
C GLU A 63 2.82 8.33 4.03
N CYS A 64 3.32 7.09 4.08
CA CYS A 64 4.75 6.82 3.91
C CYS A 64 5.24 7.21 2.51
N ILE A 65 4.44 6.99 1.47
CA ILE A 65 4.79 7.44 0.11
C ILE A 65 4.97 8.96 0.08
N MET A 66 4.05 9.72 0.67
CA MET A 66 4.13 11.19 0.70
C MET A 66 5.40 11.67 1.40
N ILE A 67 5.74 11.08 2.55
CA ILE A 67 6.96 11.41 3.29
C ILE A 67 8.21 11.08 2.44
N CYS A 68 8.26 9.89 1.82
CA CYS A 68 9.38 9.52 0.95
C CYS A 68 9.53 10.48 -0.25
N MET A 69 8.42 10.84 -0.90
CA MET A 69 8.45 11.79 -2.01
C MET A 69 8.92 13.18 -1.56
N GLN A 70 8.43 13.66 -0.40
CA GLN A 70 8.85 14.95 0.14
C GLN A 70 10.36 15.00 0.40
N TYR A 71 10.93 13.92 0.95
CA TYR A 71 12.37 13.79 1.17
C TYR A 71 13.16 13.80 -0.16
N PHE A 72 12.72 13.03 -1.16
CA PHE A 72 13.40 13.01 -2.47
C PHE A 72 13.37 14.35 -3.21
N ILE A 73 12.29 15.11 -3.07
CA ILE A 73 12.19 16.46 -3.64
C ILE A 73 13.13 17.41 -2.90
N MET A 74 13.18 17.35 -1.57
CA MET A 74 14.04 18.24 -0.76
C MET A 74 15.53 17.99 -1.00
N GLU A 75 15.93 16.76 -1.29
CA GLU A 75 17.32 16.42 -1.60
C GLU A 75 17.69 16.58 -3.10
N ASP A 76 16.83 17.22 -3.91
CA ASP A 76 16.99 17.40 -5.36
C ASP A 76 17.28 16.09 -6.13
N ARG A 77 16.97 14.92 -5.54
CA ARG A 77 17.17 13.61 -6.18
C ARG A 77 16.16 13.36 -7.29
N VAL A 78 14.97 13.97 -7.19
CA VAL A 78 13.90 13.86 -8.18
C VAL A 78 13.22 15.22 -8.36
N PRO A 79 13.18 15.79 -9.59
CA PRO A 79 12.44 17.02 -9.86
C PRO A 79 10.96 16.85 -9.52
N SER A 80 10.34 17.88 -8.94
CA SER A 80 8.91 17.86 -8.56
C SER A 80 7.96 17.53 -9.72
N THR A 81 8.33 17.95 -10.93
CA THR A 81 7.58 17.67 -12.17
C THR A 81 7.60 16.19 -12.55
N GLU A 82 8.67 15.47 -12.20
CA GLU A 82 8.80 14.04 -12.50
C GLU A 82 8.05 13.19 -11.46
N VAL A 83 8.10 13.59 -10.18
CA VAL A 83 7.28 12.98 -9.12
C VAL A 83 5.80 13.03 -9.47
N GLN A 84 5.32 14.17 -9.97
CA GLN A 84 3.92 14.34 -10.32
C GLN A 84 3.48 13.38 -11.44
N LYS A 85 4.31 13.21 -12.48
CA LYS A 85 4.01 12.25 -13.58
C LYS A 85 3.92 10.82 -13.07
N VAL A 86 4.84 10.40 -12.19
CA VAL A 86 4.85 9.06 -11.62
C VAL A 86 3.60 8.83 -10.76
N LEU A 87 3.23 9.80 -9.92
CA LEU A 87 2.02 9.73 -9.10
C LEU A 87 0.76 9.65 -9.96
N ASP A 88 0.69 10.46 -11.03
CA ASP A 88 -0.44 10.47 -11.95
C ASP A 88 -0.58 9.12 -12.66
N SER A 89 0.50 8.57 -13.22
CA SER A 89 0.46 7.25 -13.85
C SER A 89 0.04 6.13 -12.88
N PHE A 90 0.48 6.23 -11.61
CA PHE A 90 0.14 5.24 -10.58
C PHE A 90 -1.33 5.35 -10.12
N TRP A 91 -1.88 6.57 -10.04
CA TRP A 91 -3.24 6.82 -9.54
C TRP A 91 -4.31 6.88 -10.64
N GLN A 92 -3.93 6.99 -11.92
CA GLN A 92 -4.84 6.97 -13.07
C GLN A 92 -5.67 5.68 -13.18
N GLY A 93 -5.16 4.56 -12.68
CA GLY A 93 -5.87 3.27 -12.67
C GLY A 93 -7.06 3.17 -11.70
N ILE A 94 -7.36 4.23 -10.94
CA ILE A 94 -8.36 4.23 -9.85
C ILE A 94 -9.67 4.95 -10.26
N LYS A 95 -9.71 5.66 -11.39
CA LYS A 95 -10.90 6.43 -11.87
C LYS A 95 -11.92 5.63 -12.71
N LYS A 96 -12.23 4.37 -12.37
CA LYS A 96 -13.37 3.65 -12.98
C LYS A 96 -14.31 3.06 -11.95
#